data_AF-W7C6Z7-F1
#
_entry.id   AF-W7C6Z7-F1
#
_cell.length_a   1.000
_cell.length_b   1.000
_cell.length_c   1.000
_cell.angle_alpha   90.00
_cell.angle_beta   90.00
_cell.angle_gamma   90.00
#
_symmetry.space_group_name_H-M   'P 1'
#
loop_
_entity.id
_entity.type
_entity.pdbx_description
1 polymer ?
#
loop_
_entity_poly.entity_id
_entity_poly.type
_entity_poly.pdbx_seq_one_letter_code
_entity_poly.pdbx_strand_id
1 'polypeptide(L)'
;MSVLEDFKLVERVSDDILEEYRAKLPEEMINFWTKYGFGIFMGGYFKSVNPAEYKDILESTSERYTDGIVLFATGMGDLIIWSDGYVRLLNYRYGMVKTIFFSFEFFFEDTADEEFRIADLMWNPYQEAVKKLGTPAYDECFGYVPILALGGSEKIENLQKVKLREHILLISALAGAIE
;
A
#
# COMPACT_ATOMS: atom_id res chain seq x y z
N MET A 1 -5.53 -17.89 11.01
CA MET A 1 -5.38 -18.08 9.55
C MET A 1 -4.40 -17.03 9.10
N SER A 2 -3.28 -17.43 8.49
CA SER A 2 -2.22 -16.48 8.13
C SER A 2 -2.70 -15.62 6.96
N VAL A 3 -2.44 -14.30 7.03
CA VAL A 3 -2.77 -13.36 5.94
C VAL A 3 -2.04 -13.64 4.63
N LEU A 4 -1.05 -14.55 4.65
CA LEU A 4 -0.20 -14.90 3.51
C LEU A 4 -0.63 -16.20 2.82
N GLU A 5 -1.69 -16.88 3.29
CA GLU A 5 -2.15 -18.15 2.72
C GLU A 5 -2.57 -18.03 1.25
N ASP A 6 -3.06 -16.86 0.84
CA ASP A 6 -3.52 -16.57 -0.51
C ASP A 6 -2.49 -15.82 -1.37
N PHE A 7 -1.23 -15.75 -0.93
CA PHE A 7 -0.18 -15.00 -1.63
C PHE A 7 -0.01 -15.49 -3.08
N LYS A 8 -0.06 -14.56 -4.02
CA LYS A 8 0.20 -14.80 -5.45
C LYS A 8 1.44 -14.02 -5.88
N LEU A 9 2.48 -14.78 -6.22
CA LEU A 9 3.74 -14.27 -6.74
C LEU A 9 3.52 -13.57 -8.10
N VAL A 10 4.09 -12.38 -8.23
CA VAL A 10 4.22 -11.65 -9.49
C VAL A 10 5.68 -11.72 -9.96
N GLU A 11 6.62 -11.44 -9.07
CA GLU A 11 8.05 -11.43 -9.38
C GLU A 11 8.89 -11.85 -8.18
N ARG A 12 9.95 -12.63 -8.41
CA ARG A 12 10.91 -12.97 -7.35
C ARG A 12 11.83 -11.78 -7.11
N VAL A 13 12.07 -11.44 -5.84
CA VAL A 13 13.06 -10.42 -5.50
C VAL A 13 14.45 -10.97 -5.79
N SER A 14 15.27 -10.22 -6.53
CA SER A 14 16.65 -10.60 -6.83
C SER A 14 17.57 -10.43 -5.62
N ASP A 15 18.68 -11.17 -5.61
CA ASP A 15 19.70 -11.05 -4.55
C ASP A 15 20.26 -9.63 -4.45
N ASP A 16 20.40 -8.92 -5.58
CA ASP A 16 20.86 -7.52 -5.62
C ASP A 16 19.91 -6.59 -4.85
N ILE A 17 18.59 -6.74 -5.04
CA ILE A 17 17.59 -5.97 -4.29
C ILE A 17 17.60 -6.36 -2.82
N LEU A 18 17.66 -7.66 -2.50
CA LEU A 18 17.72 -8.13 -1.11
C LEU A 18 18.94 -7.54 -0.39
N GLU A 19 20.10 -7.51 -1.02
CA GLU A 19 21.32 -6.95 -0.45
C GLU A 19 21.26 -5.43 -0.32
N GLU A 20 20.70 -4.72 -1.30
CA GLU A 20 20.51 -3.26 -1.24
C GLU A 20 19.69 -2.83 -0.01
N TYR A 21 18.64 -3.59 0.31
CA TYR A 21 17.70 -3.24 1.38
C TYR A 21 17.97 -3.95 2.72
N ARG A 22 18.89 -4.92 2.78
CA ARG A 22 19.17 -5.73 3.99
C ARG A 22 19.47 -4.90 5.23
N ALA A 23 20.24 -3.82 5.08
CA ALA A 23 20.60 -2.94 6.19
C ALA A 23 19.60 -1.80 6.43
N LYS A 24 18.60 -1.63 5.55
CA LYS A 24 17.63 -0.52 5.59
C LYS A 24 16.26 -0.95 6.13
N LEU A 25 15.95 -2.24 6.03
CA LEU A 25 14.67 -2.82 6.41
C LEU A 25 14.80 -3.81 7.58
N PRO A 26 13.72 -4.03 8.34
CA PRO A 26 13.65 -5.10 9.34
C PRO A 26 13.91 -6.48 8.72
N GLU A 27 14.52 -7.37 9.50
CA GLU A 27 14.87 -8.72 9.06
C GLU A 27 13.62 -9.50 8.61
N GLU A 28 12.49 -9.30 9.27
CA GLU A 28 11.20 -9.90 8.95
C GLU A 28 10.74 -9.53 7.53
N MET A 29 10.99 -8.30 7.09
CA MET A 29 10.64 -7.84 5.75
C MET A 29 11.55 -8.48 4.69
N ILE A 30 12.85 -8.59 4.98
CA ILE A 30 13.82 -9.27 4.11
C ILE A 30 13.49 -10.76 3.99
N ASN A 31 13.14 -11.40 5.10
CA ASN A 31 12.69 -12.80 5.14
C ASN A 31 11.40 -13.00 4.34
N PHE A 32 10.45 -12.06 4.45
CA PHE A 32 9.23 -12.06 3.66
C PHE A 32 9.53 -11.98 2.16
N TRP A 33 10.34 -11.02 1.70
CA TRP A 33 10.71 -10.90 0.29
C TRP A 33 11.47 -12.11 -0.24
N THR A 34 12.40 -12.65 0.55
CA THR A 34 13.15 -13.87 0.21
C THR A 34 12.22 -15.06 -0.02
N LYS A 35 11.20 -15.21 0.83
CA LYS A 35 10.26 -16.35 0.76
C LYS A 35 9.19 -16.17 -0.32
N TYR A 36 8.56 -14.99 -0.36
CA TYR A 36 7.34 -14.75 -1.13
C TYR A 36 7.54 -13.93 -2.39
N GLY A 37 8.46 -12.96 -2.41
CA GLY A 37 8.67 -12.07 -3.56
C GLY A 37 7.78 -10.82 -3.56
N PHE A 38 7.72 -10.17 -4.72
CA PHE A 38 6.70 -9.19 -5.06
C PHE A 38 5.43 -9.90 -5.52
N GLY A 39 4.27 -9.39 -5.13
CA GLY A 39 3.01 -10.09 -5.35
C GLY A 39 1.84 -9.53 -4.58
N ILE A 40 0.71 -10.23 -4.63
CA ILE A 40 -0.54 -9.82 -3.98
C ILE A 40 -0.99 -10.82 -2.91
N PHE A 41 -1.58 -10.33 -1.82
CA PHE A 41 -2.14 -11.14 -0.74
C PHE A 41 -3.30 -10.41 -0.03
N MET A 42 -3.95 -11.06 0.93
CA MET A 42 -5.15 -10.53 1.63
C MET A 42 -6.29 -10.19 0.66
N GLY A 43 -6.63 -11.13 -0.22
CA GLY A 43 -7.66 -10.94 -1.24
C GLY A 43 -7.31 -9.87 -2.27
N GLY A 44 -6.02 -9.61 -2.48
CA GLY A 44 -5.50 -8.55 -3.35
C GLY A 44 -5.42 -7.17 -2.70
N TYR A 45 -5.70 -7.05 -1.40
CA TYR A 45 -5.61 -5.77 -0.70
C TYR A 45 -4.16 -5.30 -0.61
N PHE A 46 -3.22 -6.15 -0.19
CA PHE A 46 -1.82 -5.75 -0.18
C PHE A 46 -1.11 -6.22 -1.43
N LYS A 47 -0.21 -5.35 -1.89
CA LYS A 47 0.72 -5.60 -2.98
C LYS A 47 2.13 -5.39 -2.45
N SER A 48 2.93 -6.43 -2.35
CA SER A 48 4.37 -6.35 -2.08
C SER A 48 5.05 -5.82 -3.33
N VAL A 49 5.69 -4.66 -3.23
CA VAL A 49 6.22 -3.90 -4.38
C VAL A 49 7.73 -3.72 -4.33
N ASN A 50 8.32 -3.50 -5.51
CA ASN A 50 9.70 -3.05 -5.63
C ASN A 50 9.80 -1.58 -5.19
N PRO A 51 10.52 -1.25 -4.10
CA PRO A 51 10.56 0.13 -3.64
C PRO A 51 11.22 1.09 -4.63
N ALA A 52 12.14 0.60 -5.48
CA ALA A 52 12.80 1.41 -6.49
C ALA A 52 11.81 2.00 -7.51
N GLU A 53 10.71 1.30 -7.78
CA GLU A 53 9.67 1.79 -8.67
C GLU A 53 8.88 2.95 -8.04
N TYR A 54 8.75 3.02 -6.72
CA TYR A 54 7.89 4.01 -6.05
C TYR A 54 8.66 5.19 -5.47
N LYS A 55 9.98 5.24 -5.67
CA LYS A 55 10.82 6.32 -5.17
C LYS A 55 10.39 7.69 -5.72
N ASP A 56 10.17 7.78 -7.02
CA ASP A 56 9.70 9.00 -7.69
C ASP A 56 8.30 9.44 -7.20
N ILE A 57 7.43 8.48 -6.91
CA ILE A 57 6.12 8.74 -6.32
C ILE A 57 6.29 9.35 -4.94
N LEU A 58 7.09 8.78 -4.04
CA LEU A 58 7.28 9.37 -2.71
C LEU A 58 7.89 10.77 -2.78
N GLU A 59 8.92 10.97 -3.61
CA GLU A 59 9.57 12.27 -3.81
C GLU A 59 8.60 13.35 -4.32
N SER A 60 7.61 12.98 -5.13
CA SER A 60 6.65 13.93 -5.72
C SER A 60 5.35 14.07 -4.94
N THR A 61 5.02 13.12 -4.08
CA THR A 61 3.69 13.04 -3.45
C THR A 61 3.70 13.09 -1.92
N SER A 62 4.86 13.12 -1.26
CA SER A 62 4.98 13.31 0.18
C SER A 62 5.89 14.49 0.51
N GLU A 63 5.50 15.31 1.49
CA GLU A 63 6.35 16.42 1.95
C GLU A 63 7.47 15.94 2.88
N ARG A 64 7.15 14.97 3.76
CA ARG A 64 8.03 14.55 4.84
C ARG A 64 8.76 13.24 4.57
N TYR A 65 8.13 12.28 3.90
CA TYR A 65 8.60 10.90 3.82
C TYR A 65 9.18 10.56 2.44
N THR A 66 9.86 11.53 1.82
CA THR A 66 10.42 11.41 0.46
C THR A 66 11.51 10.35 0.35
N ASP A 67 12.20 10.03 1.44
CA ASP A 67 13.26 9.02 1.55
C ASP A 67 12.78 7.70 2.18
N GLY A 68 11.47 7.57 2.45
CA GLY A 68 10.86 6.35 2.94
C GLY A 68 10.97 5.20 1.93
N ILE A 69 10.82 3.97 2.42
CA ILE A 69 10.88 2.76 1.59
C ILE A 69 9.47 2.19 1.47
N VAL A 70 8.88 2.20 0.27
CA VAL A 70 7.56 1.61 0.04
C VAL A 70 7.65 0.09 0.13
N LEU A 71 6.95 -0.47 1.12
CA LEU A 71 6.88 -1.92 1.34
C LEU A 71 5.70 -2.51 0.59
N PHE A 72 4.54 -1.84 0.72
CA PHE A 72 3.30 -2.30 0.13
C PHE A 72 2.52 -1.15 -0.49
N ALA A 73 1.77 -1.45 -1.55
CA ALA A 73 0.65 -0.63 -1.97
C ALA A 73 -0.67 -1.33 -1.61
N THR A 74 -1.72 -0.54 -1.35
CA THR A 74 -3.04 -1.08 -1.01
C THR A 74 -3.93 -1.21 -2.24
N GLY A 75 -4.97 -2.03 -2.12
CA GLY A 75 -6.05 -2.16 -3.09
C GLY A 75 -6.92 -0.91 -3.19
N MET A 76 -6.71 0.08 -2.32
CA MET A 76 -7.43 1.35 -2.26
C MET A 76 -6.59 2.56 -2.71
N GLY A 77 -5.38 2.33 -3.23
CA GLY A 77 -4.54 3.40 -3.76
C GLY A 77 -3.70 4.13 -2.71
N ASP A 78 -3.39 3.46 -1.61
CA ASP A 78 -2.55 3.99 -0.53
C ASP A 78 -1.20 3.27 -0.47
N LEU A 79 -0.20 3.85 0.21
CA LEU A 79 1.13 3.24 0.37
C LEU A 79 1.44 2.93 1.84
N ILE A 80 2.05 1.78 2.07
CA ILE A 80 2.66 1.40 3.35
C ILE A 80 4.16 1.54 3.20
N ILE A 81 4.77 2.38 4.03
CA ILE A 81 6.19 2.68 3.99
C ILE A 81 6.89 2.32 5.30
N TRP A 82 8.18 2.04 5.19
CA TRP A 82 9.12 2.05 6.31
C TRP A 82 9.85 3.40 6.35
N SER A 83 9.75 4.11 7.47
CA SER A 83 10.45 5.38 7.69
C SER A 83 10.68 5.62 9.17
N ASP A 84 11.88 6.12 9.53
CA ASP A 84 12.27 6.46 10.90
C ASP A 84 12.10 5.30 11.91
N GLY A 85 12.23 4.05 11.46
CA GLY A 85 12.03 2.86 12.30
C GLY A 85 10.55 2.47 12.49
N TYR A 86 9.63 3.09 11.76
CA TYR A 86 8.19 2.91 11.90
C TYR A 86 7.53 2.49 10.60
N VAL A 87 6.40 1.79 10.73
CA VAL A 87 5.52 1.49 9.59
C VAL A 87 4.44 2.57 9.51
N ARG A 88 4.32 3.20 8.34
CA ARG A 88 3.39 4.31 8.10
C ARG A 88 2.48 4.01 6.93
N LEU A 89 1.22 4.41 7.06
CA LEU A 89 0.26 4.49 5.96
C LEU A 89 0.24 5.91 5.41
N LEU A 90 0.57 6.07 4.13
CA LEU A 90 0.30 7.28 3.35
C LEU A 90 -1.05 7.08 2.67
N ASN A 91 -2.09 7.70 3.22
CA ASN A 91 -3.45 7.57 2.73
C ASN A 91 -3.78 8.70 1.76
N TYR A 92 -3.62 8.44 0.45
CA TYR A 92 -3.85 9.43 -0.59
C TYR A 92 -5.33 9.77 -0.74
N ARG A 93 -6.24 8.85 -0.41
CA ARG A 93 -7.69 9.10 -0.50
C ARG A 93 -8.14 10.26 0.38
N TYR A 94 -7.57 10.39 1.58
CA TYR A 94 -7.92 11.44 2.55
C TYR A 94 -6.80 12.45 2.80
N GLY A 95 -5.65 12.31 2.13
CA GLY A 95 -4.53 13.25 2.27
C GLY A 95 -3.92 13.26 3.67
N MET A 96 -3.75 12.09 4.30
CA MET A 96 -3.19 11.99 5.65
C MET A 96 -2.14 10.89 5.80
N VAL A 97 -1.17 11.10 6.70
CA VAL A 97 -0.22 10.07 7.12
C VAL A 97 -0.56 9.53 8.51
N LYS A 98 -0.49 8.21 8.68
CA LYS A 98 -0.70 7.52 9.96
C LYS A 98 0.47 6.60 10.30
N THR A 99 1.02 6.71 11.52
CA THR A 99 1.89 5.65 12.06
C THR A 99 1.00 4.47 12.44
N ILE A 100 1.19 3.31 11.80
CA ILE A 100 0.38 2.12 12.06
C ILE A 100 1.14 1.08 12.90
N PHE A 101 2.49 1.10 12.88
CA PHE A 101 3.28 0.32 13.83
C PHE A 101 4.56 1.04 14.26
N PHE A 102 4.98 0.78 15.51
CA PHE A 102 6.23 1.29 16.08
C PHE A 102 7.46 0.42 15.77
N SER A 103 7.25 -0.76 15.17
CA SER A 103 8.23 -1.67 14.61
C SER A 103 7.55 -2.48 13.49
N PHE A 104 8.28 -3.33 12.76
CA PHE A 104 7.64 -4.26 11.82
C PHE A 104 7.30 -5.61 12.48
N GLU A 105 7.70 -5.79 13.73
CA GLU A 105 7.34 -6.94 14.54
C GLU A 105 5.81 -7.07 14.58
N PHE A 106 5.31 -8.30 14.40
CA PHE A 106 3.87 -8.62 14.37
C PHE A 106 3.04 -8.03 13.23
N PHE A 107 3.62 -7.31 12.25
CA PHE A 107 2.86 -6.71 11.13
C PHE A 107 1.89 -7.71 10.46
N PHE A 108 2.37 -8.92 10.11
CA PHE A 108 1.52 -9.94 9.46
C PHE A 108 0.49 -10.59 10.40
N GLU A 109 0.75 -10.58 11.71
CA GLU A 109 -0.17 -11.14 12.70
C GLU A 109 -1.30 -10.14 12.98
N ASP A 110 -0.96 -8.88 13.22
CA ASP A 110 -1.94 -7.83 13.53
C ASP A 110 -2.77 -7.45 12.31
N THR A 111 -2.21 -7.52 11.10
CA THR A 111 -3.01 -7.38 9.87
C THR A 111 -4.00 -8.54 9.68
N ALA A 112 -3.92 -9.63 10.45
CA ALA A 112 -4.95 -10.67 10.46
C ALA A 112 -6.21 -10.22 11.22
N ASP A 113 -6.09 -9.26 12.13
CA ASP A 113 -7.19 -8.74 12.94
C ASP A 113 -8.10 -7.78 12.17
N GLU A 114 -9.41 -7.90 12.33
CA GLU A 114 -10.38 -7.10 11.59
C GLU A 114 -10.46 -5.66 12.10
N GLU A 115 -10.35 -5.45 13.42
CA GLU A 115 -10.39 -4.13 14.02
C GLU A 115 -9.19 -3.30 13.56
N PHE A 116 -7.99 -3.90 13.52
CA PHE A 116 -6.79 -3.28 12.96
C PHE A 116 -6.98 -2.87 11.48
N ARG A 117 -7.54 -3.76 10.64
CA ARG A 117 -7.76 -3.43 9.22
C ARG A 117 -8.71 -2.25 9.03
N ILE A 118 -9.72 -2.12 9.90
CA ILE A 118 -10.68 -1.03 9.85
C ILE A 118 -10.05 0.27 10.37
N ALA A 119 -9.46 0.23 11.56
CA ALA A 119 -8.98 1.43 12.25
C ALA A 119 -7.65 1.94 11.70
N ASP A 120 -6.72 1.05 11.36
CA ASP A 120 -5.33 1.40 11.02
C ASP A 120 -5.07 1.39 9.52
N LEU A 121 -5.60 0.41 8.79
CA LEU A 121 -5.45 0.36 7.33
C LEU A 121 -6.52 1.14 6.57
N MET A 122 -7.61 1.52 7.24
CA MET A 122 -8.78 2.15 6.60
C MET A 122 -9.21 1.37 5.34
N TRP A 123 -9.22 0.04 5.43
CA TRP A 123 -9.38 -0.83 4.27
C TRP A 123 -10.78 -0.78 3.64
N ASN A 124 -11.78 -0.26 4.34
CA ASN A 124 -13.13 -0.12 3.80
C ASN A 124 -13.16 0.94 2.67
N PRO A 125 -13.99 0.74 1.63
CA PRO A 125 -14.94 -0.37 1.41
C PRO A 125 -14.38 -1.51 0.51
N TYR A 126 -13.07 -1.85 0.61
CA TYR A 126 -12.40 -2.77 -0.33
C TYR A 126 -13.14 -4.09 -0.58
N GLN A 127 -13.59 -4.78 0.48
CA GLN A 127 -14.26 -6.09 0.36
C GLN A 127 -15.57 -6.00 -0.43
N GLU A 128 -16.31 -4.91 -0.28
CA GLU A 128 -17.54 -4.68 -1.03
C GLU A 128 -17.23 -4.34 -2.49
N ALA A 129 -16.20 -3.52 -2.72
CA ALA A 129 -15.72 -3.18 -4.06
C ALA A 129 -15.24 -4.43 -4.84
N VAL A 130 -14.53 -5.36 -4.19
CA VAL A 130 -14.14 -6.65 -4.80
C VAL A 130 -15.37 -7.45 -5.26
N LYS A 131 -16.44 -7.52 -4.46
CA LYS A 131 -17.67 -8.24 -4.85
C LYS A 131 -18.35 -7.63 -6.08
N LYS A 132 -18.26 -6.31 -6.26
CA LYS A 132 -18.92 -5.57 -7.35
C LYS A 132 -18.08 -5.44 -8.62
N LEU A 133 -16.77 -5.22 -8.48
CA LEU A 133 -15.85 -4.84 -9.56
C LEU A 133 -14.78 -5.90 -9.85
N GLY A 134 -14.69 -6.94 -9.02
CA GLY A 134 -13.61 -7.92 -9.03
C GLY A 134 -12.33 -7.38 -8.41
N THR A 135 -11.44 -8.28 -8.00
CA THR A 135 -10.13 -7.92 -7.43
C THR A 135 -9.30 -7.10 -8.44
N PRO A 136 -8.66 -5.99 -8.02
CA PRO A 136 -7.75 -5.24 -8.88
C PRO A 136 -6.50 -6.07 -9.21
N ALA A 137 -5.93 -5.84 -10.40
CA ALA A 137 -4.63 -6.41 -10.76
C ALA A 137 -3.49 -5.84 -9.90
N TYR A 138 -2.29 -6.41 -10.03
CA TYR A 138 -1.11 -5.98 -9.28
C TYR A 138 -0.74 -4.51 -9.51
N ASP A 139 -0.97 -3.98 -10.70
CA ASP A 139 -0.73 -2.58 -11.05
C ASP A 139 -1.99 -1.69 -10.95
N GLU A 140 -3.08 -2.21 -10.37
CA GLU A 140 -4.36 -1.50 -10.24
C GLU A 140 -4.78 -1.29 -8.78
N CYS A 141 -5.65 -0.33 -8.53
CA CYS A 141 -6.37 -0.19 -7.27
C CYS A 141 -7.82 0.25 -7.52
N PHE A 142 -8.63 0.26 -6.48
CA PHE A 142 -9.87 1.00 -6.48
C PHE A 142 -9.59 2.46 -6.20
N GLY A 143 -10.02 3.32 -7.12
CA GLY A 143 -9.93 4.78 -7.01
C GLY A 143 -11.31 5.40 -7.08
N TYR A 144 -11.51 6.48 -6.31
CA TYR A 144 -12.74 7.26 -6.38
C TYR A 144 -12.73 8.15 -7.63
N VAL A 145 -13.81 8.09 -8.40
CA VAL A 145 -14.06 8.90 -9.59
C VAL A 145 -15.46 9.51 -9.45
N PRO A 146 -15.59 10.82 -9.14
CA PRO A 146 -14.52 11.81 -8.95
C PRO A 146 -13.65 11.57 -7.71
N ILE A 147 -12.42 12.11 -7.73
CA ILE A 147 -11.48 12.08 -6.60
C ILE A 147 -12.07 12.78 -5.38
N LEU A 148 -11.92 12.19 -4.18
CA LEU A 148 -12.50 12.71 -2.94
C LEU A 148 -12.05 14.14 -2.63
N ALA A 149 -10.75 14.43 -2.77
CA ALA A 149 -10.19 15.76 -2.56
C ALA A 149 -10.80 16.85 -3.46
N LEU A 150 -11.45 16.48 -4.57
CA LEU A 150 -12.17 17.38 -5.48
C LEU A 150 -13.69 17.41 -5.24
N GLY A 151 -14.14 16.96 -4.07
CA GLY A 151 -15.57 16.89 -3.73
C GLY A 151 -16.28 15.64 -4.25
N GLY A 152 -15.52 14.61 -4.65
CA GLY A 152 -16.06 13.29 -4.94
C GLY A 152 -16.81 12.72 -3.74
N SER A 153 -17.95 12.07 -3.99
CA SER A 153 -18.68 11.40 -2.90
C SER A 153 -18.05 10.05 -2.60
N GLU A 154 -17.86 9.76 -1.31
CA GLU A 154 -17.36 8.48 -0.82
C GLU A 154 -18.44 7.40 -0.88
N LYS A 155 -18.68 6.89 -2.09
CA LYS A 155 -19.70 5.87 -2.39
C LYS A 155 -19.10 4.77 -3.23
N ILE A 156 -19.54 3.53 -3.03
CA ILE A 156 -19.06 2.40 -3.81
C ILE A 156 -19.38 2.52 -5.30
N GLU A 157 -20.43 3.24 -5.68
CA GLU A 157 -20.77 3.56 -7.08
C GLU A 157 -19.69 4.41 -7.77
N ASN A 158 -18.91 5.16 -7.00
CA ASN A 158 -17.85 6.02 -7.51
C ASN A 158 -16.50 5.31 -7.53
N LEU A 159 -16.40 4.05 -7.09
CA LEU A 159 -15.16 3.29 -7.19
C LEU A 159 -15.01 2.66 -8.59
N GLN A 160 -13.81 2.77 -9.13
CA GLN A 160 -13.40 2.13 -10.38
C GLN A 160 -12.04 1.48 -10.20
N LYS A 161 -11.76 0.43 -10.98
CA LYS A 161 -10.38 -0.06 -11.12
C LYS A 161 -9.59 0.93 -11.96
N VAL A 162 -8.51 1.44 -11.41
CA VAL A 162 -7.62 2.43 -12.02
C VAL A 162 -6.17 1.97 -11.87
N LYS A 163 -5.26 2.52 -12.67
CA LYS A 163 -3.84 2.25 -12.51
C LYS A 163 -3.31 2.91 -11.23
N LEU A 164 -2.66 2.12 -10.39
CA LEU A 164 -2.31 2.47 -9.01
C LEU A 164 -1.41 3.71 -8.95
N ARG A 165 -0.32 3.70 -9.71
CA ARG A 165 0.71 4.75 -9.70
C ARG A 165 0.14 6.06 -10.22
N GLU A 166 -0.52 6.00 -11.37
CA GLU A 166 -1.14 7.13 -12.04
C GLU A 166 -2.25 7.74 -11.19
N HIS A 167 -3.02 6.92 -10.47
CA HIS A 167 -4.05 7.43 -9.57
C HIS A 167 -3.46 8.20 -8.39
N ILE A 168 -2.41 7.68 -7.76
CA ILE A 168 -1.69 8.38 -6.68
C ILE A 168 -1.15 9.72 -7.19
N LEU A 169 -0.43 9.71 -8.32
CA LEU A 169 0.13 10.92 -8.92
C LEU A 169 -0.97 11.92 -9.31
N LEU A 170 -2.11 11.46 -9.81
CA LEU A 170 -3.24 12.30 -10.17
C LEU A 170 -3.85 12.96 -8.92
N ILE A 171 -4.05 12.22 -7.83
CA ILE A 171 -4.52 12.79 -6.56
C ILE A 171 -3.56 13.89 -6.12
N SER A 172 -2.25 13.61 -6.09
CA SER A 172 -1.27 14.58 -5.61
C SER A 172 -1.11 15.80 -6.52
N ALA A 173 -1.25 15.65 -7.84
CA ALA A 173 -1.26 16.78 -8.76
C ALA A 173 -2.45 17.73 -8.54
N LEU A 174 -3.57 17.22 -8.01
CA LEU A 174 -4.81 17.96 -7.82
C LEU A 174 -4.97 18.51 -6.39
N ALA A 175 -4.50 17.75 -5.39
CA ALA A 175 -4.69 18.05 -3.97
C ALA A 175 -3.41 18.53 -3.26
N GLY A 176 -2.24 18.36 -3.89
CA GLY A 176 -0.93 18.60 -3.28
C GLY A 176 -0.28 17.32 -2.75
N ALA A 177 0.95 17.45 -2.26
CA ALA A 177 1.64 16.37 -1.57
C ALA A 177 0.99 16.07 -0.21
N ILE A 178 1.15 14.85 0.27
CA ILE A 178 0.63 14.40 1.56
C ILE A 178 1.55 14.88 2.70
N GLU A 179 0.93 15.43 3.75
CA GLU A 179 1.58 15.96 4.96
C GLU A 179 1.62 14.95 6.12
#